data_AF-A0A1Y3XX04-F1
#
_entry.id   AF-A0A1Y3XX04-F1
#
_cell.length_a   1.000
_cell.length_b   1.000
_cell.length_c   1.000
_cell.angle_alpha   90.00
_cell.angle_beta   90.00
_cell.angle_gamma   90.00
#
_symmetry.space_group_name_H-M   'P 1'
#
loop_
_entity.id
_entity.type
_entity.pdbx_description
1 polymer ?
#
loop_
_entity_poly.entity_id
_entity_poly.type
_entity_poly.pdbx_seq_one_letter_code
_entity_poly.pdbx_strand_id
1 'polypeptide(L)'
;MERLPYISKDKNGIWTLYVHEKPYLMLAGEIHNSSSSSLEYMKKEVWEKIRGLHLNTLIVPITWETVEPEEGKFDFSLAEGIIRQARDEGMYLVLLWFGLWKNGESTYVPDWVKIDTKRFQRACYPGKILSDTITPLCKEAVEADAKAFCKLMKFLREFDQQEQTVLMIQVENEIGFLGAERDYSALTEEEFAKPVPEKLFLLEHKKDTFGKKADIKERKLPSWKELYKEQAAEKFMAWHYACAVEKIASEGKKEYPLPMYVNAWLNQFPDRPGNYPSGGPIARNLPVWKEAAKSIDVFAPDIYVSDFDRVCKEYSDDGRALLIPEARRDTISASNVFPAFALYHTLGFSPFGIEDFLTDPESERENSGSDQQVLEKLKIDEMAFTCNGTGKYLKKSYELLESVKDLYFKYRGTDSVKGYIQKSEHERGTLLRLAGCELELTYRKHPLSEPGCAGMILEDSENSFWILGCNTEIRLLAPRGTEKHLTLLSIEQGFFENGRWHRERILNGDERYHSRLGAEPEILRFKYKAVE
;
A
#
# COMPACT_ATOMS: atom_id res chain seq x y z
N MET A 1 -1.58 -5.68 -30.13
CA MET A 1 -1.27 -4.91 -28.90
C MET A 1 -1.02 -5.92 -27.81
N GLU A 2 0.05 -5.74 -27.06
CA GLU A 2 0.25 -6.51 -25.82
C GLU A 2 -0.87 -6.17 -24.83
N ARG A 3 -1.20 -7.12 -23.95
CA ARG A 3 -2.24 -6.90 -22.94
C ARG A 3 -1.75 -5.82 -21.97
N LEU A 4 -2.64 -4.94 -21.54
CA LEU A 4 -2.34 -3.95 -20.50
C LEU A 4 -1.96 -4.64 -19.19
N PRO A 5 -1.20 -3.97 -18.30
CA PRO A 5 -1.02 -4.43 -16.93
C PRO A 5 -2.36 -4.81 -16.29
N TYR A 6 -2.40 -5.93 -15.55
CA TYR A 6 -3.64 -6.42 -14.99
C TYR A 6 -3.43 -7.16 -13.67
N ILE A 7 -4.44 -7.11 -12.80
CA ILE A 7 -4.44 -7.85 -11.54
C ILE A 7 -5.31 -9.09 -11.70
N SER A 8 -4.75 -10.27 -11.43
CA SER A 8 -5.47 -11.54 -11.49
C SER A 8 -4.91 -12.52 -10.46
N LYS A 9 -5.72 -13.52 -10.10
CA LYS A 9 -5.22 -14.66 -9.34
C LYS A 9 -4.32 -15.53 -10.20
N ASP A 10 -3.23 -16.01 -9.61
CA ASP A 10 -2.36 -17.00 -10.22
C ASP A 10 -2.91 -18.44 -10.05
N LYS A 11 -2.13 -19.44 -10.46
CA LYS A 11 -2.50 -20.86 -10.36
C LYS A 11 -2.76 -21.36 -8.93
N ASN A 12 -2.25 -20.66 -7.91
CA ASN A 12 -2.42 -20.98 -6.50
C ASN A 12 -3.53 -20.11 -5.87
N GLY A 13 -4.25 -19.32 -6.66
CA GLY A 13 -5.33 -18.45 -6.18
C GLY A 13 -4.86 -17.13 -5.57
N ILE A 14 -3.57 -16.78 -5.72
CA ILE A 14 -2.96 -15.59 -5.13
C ILE A 14 -3.07 -14.41 -6.10
N TRP A 15 -3.60 -13.28 -5.62
CA TRP A 15 -3.67 -12.05 -6.41
C TRP A 15 -2.28 -11.56 -6.82
N THR A 16 -2.16 -11.15 -8.06
CA THR A 16 -0.87 -10.87 -8.70
C THR A 16 -1.03 -9.76 -9.72
N LEU A 17 -0.09 -8.82 -9.72
CA LEU A 17 0.07 -7.85 -10.79
C LEU A 17 0.86 -8.51 -11.92
N TYR A 18 0.31 -8.49 -13.13
CA TYR A 18 0.96 -8.98 -14.33
C TYR A 18 1.37 -7.79 -15.21
N VAL A 19 2.63 -7.78 -15.61
CA VAL A 19 3.23 -6.79 -16.52
C VAL A 19 3.86 -7.57 -17.67
N HIS A 20 3.48 -7.26 -18.92
CA HIS A 20 3.84 -8.05 -20.10
C HIS A 20 3.60 -9.57 -19.92
N GLU A 21 2.43 -9.94 -19.40
CA GLU A 21 2.03 -11.34 -19.09
C GLU A 21 2.90 -12.08 -18.07
N LYS A 22 3.79 -11.38 -17.35
CA LYS A 22 4.64 -11.98 -16.31
C LYS A 22 4.22 -11.48 -14.93
N PRO A 23 4.21 -12.34 -13.89
CA PRO A 23 4.07 -11.88 -12.51
C PRO A 23 5.13 -10.83 -12.20
N TYR A 24 4.70 -9.72 -11.62
CA TYR A 24 5.56 -8.58 -11.31
C TYR A 24 5.70 -8.42 -9.81
N LEU A 25 6.93 -8.28 -9.33
CA LEU A 25 7.26 -8.03 -7.93
C LEU A 25 7.52 -6.53 -7.79
N MET A 26 6.52 -5.76 -7.35
CA MET A 26 6.66 -4.31 -7.27
C MET A 26 7.42 -3.89 -6.01
N LEU A 27 8.72 -3.60 -6.21
CA LEU A 27 9.62 -3.04 -5.20
C LEU A 27 9.66 -1.53 -5.42
N ALA A 28 8.76 -0.84 -4.72
CA ALA A 28 8.44 0.54 -5.01
C ALA A 28 8.94 1.51 -3.93
N GLY A 29 8.86 2.79 -4.25
CA GLY A 29 8.91 3.88 -3.29
C GLY A 29 8.07 5.05 -3.81
N GLU A 30 7.49 5.81 -2.90
CA GLU A 30 6.69 6.98 -3.22
C GLU A 30 7.49 8.25 -2.94
N ILE A 31 7.36 9.24 -3.83
CA ILE A 31 8.06 10.52 -3.69
C ILE A 31 7.26 11.53 -2.85
N HIS A 32 7.92 12.60 -2.40
CA HIS A 32 7.22 13.68 -1.72
C HIS A 32 6.15 14.34 -2.61
N ASN A 33 5.10 14.83 -1.95
CA ASN A 33 3.87 15.35 -2.58
C ASN A 33 4.09 16.47 -3.61
N SER A 34 5.20 17.20 -3.54
CA SER A 34 5.49 18.35 -4.41
C SER A 34 6.60 18.08 -5.43
N SER A 35 7.29 16.93 -5.34
CA SER A 35 8.49 16.64 -6.13
C SER A 35 8.22 16.56 -7.63
N SER A 36 7.05 16.07 -8.03
CA SER A 36 6.66 15.91 -9.45
C SER A 36 6.21 17.19 -10.16
N SER A 37 6.13 18.32 -9.44
CA SER A 37 5.73 19.61 -10.02
C SER A 37 6.79 20.24 -10.93
N SER A 38 8.01 19.70 -10.98
CA SER A 38 9.11 20.19 -11.80
C SER A 38 9.97 19.05 -12.34
N LEU A 39 10.09 18.95 -13.67
CA LEU A 39 10.95 17.97 -14.33
C LEU A 39 12.43 18.12 -13.95
N GLU A 40 12.87 19.33 -13.63
CA GLU A 40 14.24 19.59 -13.21
C GLU A 40 14.47 19.16 -11.76
N TYR A 41 13.47 19.37 -10.89
CA TYR A 41 13.51 18.87 -9.52
C TYR A 41 13.52 17.34 -9.51
N MET A 42 12.65 16.70 -10.29
CA MET A 42 12.64 15.24 -10.47
C MET A 42 14.03 14.72 -10.86
N LYS A 43 14.71 15.34 -11.84
CA LYS A 43 16.07 14.94 -12.23
C LYS A 43 17.05 15.04 -11.06
N LYS A 44 17.16 16.21 -10.45
CA LYS A 44 18.24 16.52 -9.50
C LYS A 44 18.01 15.95 -8.10
N GLU A 45 16.78 15.99 -7.64
CA GLU A 45 16.44 15.74 -6.23
C GLU A 45 15.72 14.41 -6.03
N VAL A 46 15.22 13.78 -7.09
CA VAL A 46 14.55 12.46 -7.00
C VAL A 46 15.39 11.39 -7.68
N TRP A 47 15.51 11.42 -9.01
CA TRP A 47 16.15 10.35 -9.79
C TRP A 47 17.60 10.10 -9.35
N GLU A 48 18.41 11.15 -9.20
CA GLU A 48 19.78 11.02 -8.70
C GLU A 48 19.86 10.38 -7.29
N LYS A 49 18.89 10.68 -6.40
CA LYS A 49 18.93 10.24 -4.99
C LYS A 49 18.38 8.83 -4.76
N ILE A 50 17.54 8.32 -5.66
CA ILE A 50 16.97 6.97 -5.54
C ILE A 50 17.82 5.90 -6.24
N ARG A 51 18.79 6.30 -7.08
CA ARG A 51 19.72 5.36 -7.73
C ARG A 51 20.45 4.54 -6.67
N GLY A 52 20.43 3.22 -6.84
CA GLY A 52 21.05 2.27 -5.90
C GLY A 52 20.15 1.80 -4.75
N LEU A 53 18.90 2.27 -4.67
CA LEU A 53 17.89 1.70 -3.75
C LEU A 53 17.27 0.38 -4.26
N HIS A 54 17.61 -0.05 -5.49
CA HIS A 54 17.06 -1.24 -6.14
C HIS A 54 15.52 -1.22 -6.28
N LEU A 55 14.95 -0.03 -6.44
CA LEU A 55 13.55 0.13 -6.83
C LEU A 55 13.35 -0.34 -8.28
N ASN A 56 12.17 -0.85 -8.60
CA ASN A 56 11.76 -1.13 -9.98
C ASN A 56 10.47 -0.39 -10.38
N THR A 57 9.82 0.28 -9.44
CA THR A 57 8.67 1.16 -9.67
C THR A 57 8.78 2.42 -8.80
N LEU A 58 8.38 3.57 -9.33
CA LEU A 58 8.23 4.82 -8.57
C LEU A 58 6.76 5.23 -8.53
N ILE A 59 6.27 5.63 -7.36
CA ILE A 59 4.93 6.18 -7.17
C ILE A 59 5.00 7.71 -7.18
N VAL A 60 4.25 8.35 -8.09
CA VAL A 60 4.44 9.77 -8.45
C VAL A 60 3.12 10.54 -8.55
N PRO A 61 2.97 11.70 -7.87
CA PRO A 61 1.79 12.54 -8.01
C PRO A 61 1.63 13.17 -9.40
N ILE A 62 0.41 13.17 -9.93
CA ILE A 62 -0.05 13.98 -11.05
C ILE A 62 -1.29 14.74 -10.57
N THR A 63 -1.19 16.07 -10.52
CA THR A 63 -2.17 16.92 -9.83
C THR A 63 -3.15 17.54 -10.82
N TRP A 64 -4.41 17.70 -10.42
CA TRP A 64 -5.39 18.31 -11.31
C TRP A 64 -5.03 19.76 -11.67
N GLU A 65 -4.53 20.55 -10.70
CA GLU A 65 -4.09 21.92 -10.95
C GLU A 65 -3.00 22.06 -12.02
N THR A 66 -2.15 21.04 -12.20
CA THR A 66 -1.13 21.04 -13.27
C THR A 66 -1.67 20.47 -14.58
N VAL A 67 -2.60 19.51 -14.52
CA VAL A 67 -3.24 18.91 -15.70
C VAL A 67 -4.23 19.86 -16.37
N GLU A 68 -4.97 20.67 -15.62
CA GLU A 68 -5.98 21.60 -16.14
C GLU A 68 -5.91 22.97 -15.42
N PRO A 69 -4.80 23.72 -15.61
CA PRO A 69 -4.57 24.99 -14.90
C PRO A 69 -5.65 26.04 -15.21
N GLU A 70 -6.22 26.02 -16.41
CA GLU A 70 -7.40 26.79 -16.78
C GLU A 70 -8.51 25.83 -17.26
N GLU A 71 -9.76 26.11 -16.91
CA GLU A 71 -10.88 25.23 -17.24
C GLU A 71 -10.94 24.92 -18.76
N GLY A 72 -10.86 23.64 -19.09
CA GLY A 72 -10.86 23.12 -20.46
C GLY A 72 -9.54 23.21 -21.21
N LYS A 73 -8.47 23.76 -20.61
CA LYS A 73 -7.12 23.81 -21.19
C LYS A 73 -6.20 22.83 -20.47
N PHE A 74 -5.93 21.71 -21.13
CA PHE A 74 -5.12 20.64 -20.56
C PHE A 74 -3.63 20.78 -20.90
N ASP A 75 -2.77 20.56 -19.91
CA ASP A 75 -1.31 20.49 -20.05
C ASP A 75 -0.80 19.15 -19.53
N PHE A 76 -0.20 18.35 -20.41
CA PHE A 76 0.38 17.04 -20.07
C PHE A 76 1.90 17.04 -20.11
N SER A 77 2.55 18.20 -20.24
CA SER A 77 4.00 18.29 -20.38
C SER A 77 4.76 17.69 -19.19
N LEU A 78 4.27 17.89 -17.96
CA LEU A 78 4.83 17.27 -16.75
C LEU A 78 4.66 15.74 -16.78
N ALA A 79 3.45 15.24 -17.05
CA ALA A 79 3.19 13.80 -17.13
C ALA A 79 4.04 13.13 -18.22
N GLU A 80 4.11 13.74 -19.41
CA GLU A 80 4.97 13.26 -20.51
C GLU A 80 6.43 13.22 -20.10
N GLY A 81 6.92 14.31 -19.52
CA GLY A 81 8.32 14.43 -19.10
C GLY A 81 8.70 13.43 -18.01
N ILE A 82 7.83 13.19 -17.03
CA ILE A 82 8.05 12.19 -15.97
C ILE A 82 8.10 10.79 -16.57
N ILE A 83 7.18 10.44 -17.48
CA ILE A 83 7.18 9.13 -18.14
C ILE A 83 8.47 8.92 -18.95
N ARG A 84 8.93 9.95 -19.68
CA ARG A 84 10.21 9.88 -20.41
C ARG A 84 11.39 9.68 -19.47
N GLN A 85 11.46 10.42 -18.36
CA GLN A 85 12.52 10.25 -17.37
C GLN A 85 12.49 8.84 -16.75
N ALA A 86 11.32 8.31 -16.44
CA ALA A 86 11.19 6.95 -15.92
C ALA A 86 11.70 5.90 -16.92
N ARG A 87 11.41 6.07 -18.21
CA ARG A 87 11.97 5.22 -19.28
C ARG A 87 13.50 5.32 -19.35
N ASP A 88 14.06 6.52 -19.24
CA ASP A 88 15.51 6.73 -19.24
C ASP A 88 16.18 6.05 -18.02
N GLU A 89 15.51 6.03 -16.87
CA GLU A 89 15.97 5.36 -15.64
C GLU A 89 15.62 3.85 -15.58
N GLY A 90 14.93 3.31 -16.59
CA GLY A 90 14.48 1.92 -16.61
C GLY A 90 13.45 1.56 -15.52
N MET A 91 12.64 2.54 -15.12
CA MET A 91 11.69 2.48 -14.01
C MET A 91 10.25 2.41 -14.52
N TYR A 92 9.41 1.63 -13.86
CA TYR A 92 7.96 1.71 -14.05
C TYR A 92 7.32 2.76 -13.14
N LEU A 93 6.10 3.21 -13.48
CA LEU A 93 5.38 4.20 -12.71
C LEU A 93 4.04 3.70 -12.19
N VAL A 94 3.69 4.14 -10.98
CA VAL A 94 2.31 4.25 -10.51
C VAL A 94 2.01 5.73 -10.35
N LEU A 95 0.97 6.22 -11.02
CA LEU A 95 0.62 7.64 -10.92
C LEU A 95 -0.47 7.85 -9.86
N LEU A 96 -0.31 8.88 -9.03
CA LEU A 96 -1.33 9.30 -8.08
C LEU A 96 -2.13 10.45 -8.68
N TRP A 97 -3.41 10.24 -8.94
CA TRP A 97 -4.30 11.33 -9.33
C TRP A 97 -4.68 12.13 -8.10
N PHE A 98 -4.06 13.29 -7.90
CA PHE A 98 -4.48 14.24 -6.86
C PHE A 98 -5.53 15.18 -7.45
N GLY A 99 -6.78 14.72 -7.44
CA GLY A 99 -7.97 15.41 -7.92
C GLY A 99 -8.69 16.17 -6.81
N LEU A 100 -9.96 15.84 -6.60
CA LEU A 100 -10.82 16.44 -5.58
C LEU A 100 -10.33 16.25 -4.15
N TRP A 101 -9.70 15.13 -3.83
CA TRP A 101 -9.33 14.83 -2.44
C TRP A 101 -7.87 14.39 -2.32
N LYS A 102 -7.16 15.10 -1.44
CA LYS A 102 -5.82 14.78 -0.95
C LYS A 102 -5.82 15.00 0.56
N ASN A 103 -5.61 13.95 1.34
CA ASN A 103 -5.55 14.00 2.82
C ASN A 103 -6.82 14.61 3.44
N GLY A 104 -7.98 14.27 2.87
CA GLY A 104 -9.29 14.78 3.29
C GLY A 104 -9.60 16.23 2.91
N GLU A 105 -8.74 16.89 2.13
CA GLU A 105 -8.92 18.28 1.67
C GLU A 105 -8.88 18.39 0.15
N SER A 106 -9.34 19.52 -0.40
CA SER A 106 -9.37 19.78 -1.86
C SER A 106 -8.30 20.79 -2.27
N THR A 107 -7.04 20.52 -1.91
CA THR A 107 -5.91 21.46 -2.07
C THR A 107 -5.24 21.42 -3.44
N TYR A 108 -5.30 20.28 -4.14
CA TYR A 108 -4.66 20.08 -5.46
C TYR A 108 -5.59 20.31 -6.66
N VAL A 109 -6.83 20.76 -6.40
CA VAL A 109 -7.75 21.20 -7.47
C VAL A 109 -7.26 22.53 -8.08
N PRO A 110 -7.56 22.81 -9.36
CA PRO A 110 -7.17 24.07 -9.99
C PRO A 110 -7.76 25.31 -9.30
N ASP A 111 -7.15 26.48 -9.52
CA ASP A 111 -7.61 27.75 -8.94
C ASP A 111 -9.07 28.10 -9.27
N TRP A 112 -9.51 27.78 -10.50
CA TRP A 112 -10.89 28.00 -10.94
C TRP A 112 -11.91 27.15 -10.17
N VAL A 113 -11.48 26.00 -9.62
CA VAL A 113 -12.27 25.19 -8.69
C VAL A 113 -12.22 25.77 -7.28
N LYS A 114 -11.01 26.15 -6.79
CA LYS A 114 -10.79 26.69 -5.44
C LYS A 114 -11.61 27.95 -5.14
N ILE A 115 -11.70 28.85 -6.12
CA ILE A 115 -12.29 30.20 -5.98
C ILE A 115 -13.82 30.17 -6.11
N ASP A 116 -14.39 29.34 -6.99
CA ASP A 116 -15.85 29.28 -7.21
C ASP A 116 -16.54 28.30 -6.25
N THR A 117 -16.56 28.66 -4.97
CA THR A 117 -17.17 27.86 -3.88
C THR A 117 -18.69 27.73 -3.99
N LYS A 118 -19.34 28.50 -4.87
CA LYS A 118 -20.79 28.37 -5.13
C LYS A 118 -21.06 27.25 -6.11
N ARG A 119 -20.25 27.15 -7.17
CA ARG A 119 -20.30 26.07 -8.16
C ARG A 119 -19.74 24.77 -7.57
N PHE A 120 -18.56 24.85 -6.94
CA PHE A 120 -17.87 23.74 -6.30
C PHE A 120 -18.12 23.78 -4.80
N GLN A 121 -19.27 23.22 -4.42
CA GLN A 121 -19.78 23.30 -3.06
C GLN A 121 -18.87 22.56 -2.08
N ARG A 122 -18.55 23.22 -0.97
CA ARG A 122 -17.73 22.65 0.09
C ARG A 122 -18.59 21.98 1.15
N ALA A 123 -18.01 20.99 1.80
CA ALA A 123 -18.55 20.42 3.02
C ALA A 123 -18.55 21.49 4.12
N CYS A 124 -19.41 21.27 5.11
CA CYS A 124 -19.48 22.09 6.32
C CYS A 124 -19.23 21.24 7.56
N TYR A 125 -18.54 21.83 8.53
CA TYR A 125 -18.52 21.38 9.92
C TYR A 125 -19.86 21.66 10.62
N PRO A 126 -20.09 21.08 11.83
CA PRO A 126 -21.26 21.40 12.66
C PRO A 126 -21.48 22.92 12.80
N GLY A 127 -22.75 23.33 12.73
CA GLY A 127 -23.10 24.75 12.71
C GLY A 127 -22.98 25.42 11.34
N LYS A 128 -22.80 24.63 10.27
CA LYS A 128 -22.67 25.09 8.87
C LYS A 128 -21.41 25.94 8.61
N ILE A 129 -20.36 25.72 9.40
CA ILE A 129 -19.07 26.37 9.21
C ILE A 129 -18.42 25.74 7.99
N LEU A 130 -18.05 26.54 6.98
CA LEU A 130 -17.47 26.05 5.73
C LEU A 130 -16.09 25.41 5.99
N SER A 131 -15.80 24.28 5.34
CA SER A 131 -14.46 23.69 5.28
C SER A 131 -13.74 24.06 3.98
N ASP A 132 -12.52 23.55 3.79
CA ASP A 132 -11.79 23.60 2.51
C ASP A 132 -11.93 22.30 1.69
N THR A 133 -12.79 21.39 2.12
CA THR A 133 -13.05 20.11 1.43
C THR A 133 -14.29 20.23 0.55
N ILE A 134 -14.19 19.88 -0.73
CA ILE A 134 -15.36 19.76 -1.61
C ILE A 134 -16.19 18.55 -1.21
N THR A 135 -17.51 18.73 -1.07
CA THR A 135 -18.41 17.64 -0.67
C THR A 135 -18.56 16.62 -1.80
N PRO A 136 -18.55 15.30 -1.52
CA PRO A 136 -18.76 14.27 -2.54
C PRO A 136 -20.14 14.33 -3.21
N LEU A 137 -21.06 15.14 -2.66
CA LEU A 137 -22.38 15.39 -3.22
C LEU A 137 -22.41 16.52 -4.26
N CYS A 138 -21.31 17.27 -4.43
CA CYS A 138 -21.20 18.30 -5.45
C CYS A 138 -21.01 17.65 -6.83
N LYS A 139 -22.11 17.42 -7.54
CA LYS A 139 -22.11 16.77 -8.86
C LYS A 139 -21.20 17.47 -9.86
N GLU A 140 -21.24 18.79 -9.88
CA GLU A 140 -20.41 19.61 -10.78
C GLU A 140 -18.92 19.37 -10.56
N ALA A 141 -18.48 19.27 -9.29
CA ALA A 141 -17.09 19.00 -8.95
C ALA A 141 -16.66 17.60 -9.38
N VAL A 142 -17.49 16.58 -9.11
CA VAL A 142 -17.24 15.19 -9.50
C VAL A 142 -17.22 15.02 -11.02
N GLU A 143 -18.09 15.73 -11.75
CA GLU A 143 -18.11 15.72 -13.21
C GLU A 143 -16.89 16.42 -13.82
N ALA A 144 -16.46 17.53 -13.23
CA ALA A 144 -15.26 18.25 -13.64
C ALA A 144 -13.99 17.40 -13.41
N ASP A 145 -13.86 16.75 -12.25
CA ASP A 145 -12.75 15.84 -11.95
C ASP A 145 -12.74 14.66 -12.94
N ALA A 146 -13.88 13.96 -13.08
CA ALA A 146 -13.99 12.82 -13.99
C ALA A 146 -13.61 13.20 -15.43
N LYS A 147 -13.95 14.41 -15.88
CA LYS A 147 -13.57 14.92 -17.20
C LYS A 147 -12.05 15.12 -17.30
N ALA A 148 -11.41 15.72 -16.30
CA ALA A 148 -9.97 15.93 -16.28
C ALA A 148 -9.21 14.60 -16.21
N PHE A 149 -9.65 13.69 -15.33
CA PHE A 149 -9.11 12.35 -15.21
C PHE A 149 -9.25 11.56 -16.52
N CYS A 150 -10.39 11.62 -17.21
CA CYS A 150 -10.54 11.05 -18.55
C CYS A 150 -9.54 11.58 -19.56
N LYS A 151 -9.25 12.89 -19.52
CA LYS A 151 -8.29 13.51 -20.44
C LYS A 151 -6.87 13.02 -20.17
N LEU A 152 -6.50 12.88 -18.89
CA LEU A 152 -5.25 12.24 -18.49
C LEU A 152 -5.17 10.79 -18.97
N MET A 153 -6.19 9.97 -18.69
CA MET A 153 -6.20 8.55 -19.11
C MET A 153 -6.14 8.39 -20.63
N LYS A 154 -6.82 9.27 -21.38
CA LYS A 154 -6.74 9.31 -22.85
C LYS A 154 -5.32 9.66 -23.32
N PHE A 155 -4.69 10.67 -22.73
CA PHE A 155 -3.30 11.02 -23.01
C PHE A 155 -2.37 9.83 -22.74
N LEU A 156 -2.50 9.16 -21.60
CA LEU A 156 -1.71 7.97 -21.26
C LEU A 156 -1.88 6.86 -22.28
N ARG A 157 -3.11 6.57 -22.73
CA ARG A 157 -3.31 5.60 -23.83
C ARG A 157 -2.56 6.01 -25.09
N GLU A 158 -2.67 7.27 -25.50
CA GLU A 158 -2.08 7.73 -26.76
C GLU A 158 -0.54 7.73 -26.70
N PHE A 159 0.04 8.08 -25.55
CA PHE A 159 1.47 8.27 -25.36
C PHE A 159 2.21 7.02 -24.86
N ASP A 160 1.58 6.19 -24.02
CA ASP A 160 2.24 5.15 -23.24
C ASP A 160 1.75 3.72 -23.54
N GLN A 161 0.69 3.52 -24.33
CA GLN A 161 0.15 2.16 -24.59
C GLN A 161 1.13 1.16 -25.21
N GLN A 162 2.19 1.65 -25.88
CA GLN A 162 3.19 0.79 -26.53
C GLN A 162 4.27 0.33 -25.55
N GLU A 163 4.79 1.25 -24.73
CA GLU A 163 5.88 0.97 -23.77
C GLU A 163 5.35 0.50 -22.41
N GLN A 164 4.09 0.84 -22.07
CA GLN A 164 3.42 0.48 -20.83
C GLN A 164 4.25 0.84 -19.57
N THR A 165 4.84 2.04 -19.57
CA THR A 165 5.63 2.51 -18.44
C THR A 165 4.76 2.73 -17.20
N VAL A 166 3.52 3.18 -17.36
CA VAL A 166 2.56 3.36 -16.27
C VAL A 166 1.79 2.06 -16.02
N LEU A 167 1.97 1.48 -14.83
CA LEU A 167 1.39 0.18 -14.45
C LEU A 167 0.04 0.28 -13.79
N MET A 168 -0.17 1.30 -12.94
CA MET A 168 -1.39 1.48 -12.14
C MET A 168 -1.65 2.97 -11.89
N ILE A 169 -2.88 3.30 -11.52
CA ILE A 169 -3.28 4.65 -11.11
C ILE A 169 -3.94 4.59 -9.73
N GLN A 170 -3.51 5.44 -8.81
CA GLN A 170 -4.32 5.76 -7.62
C GLN A 170 -5.34 6.83 -8.01
N VAL A 171 -6.61 6.61 -7.67
CA VAL A 171 -7.68 7.59 -7.92
C VAL A 171 -7.95 8.35 -6.64
N GLU A 172 -7.63 9.65 -6.62
CA GLU A 172 -7.60 10.52 -5.44
C GLU A 172 -6.52 10.11 -4.43
N ASN A 173 -6.48 10.76 -3.26
CA ASN A 173 -5.56 10.43 -2.17
C ASN A 173 -6.19 10.61 -0.79
N GLU A 174 -6.12 9.58 0.07
CA GLU A 174 -6.55 9.61 1.47
C GLU A 174 -7.92 10.28 1.65
N ILE A 175 -8.91 9.72 0.96
CA ILE A 175 -10.26 10.29 0.79
C ILE A 175 -11.03 10.27 2.12
N GLY A 176 -11.78 11.34 2.38
CA GLY A 176 -12.73 11.42 3.50
C GLY A 176 -12.89 12.84 4.01
N PHE A 177 -13.67 13.03 5.07
CA PHE A 177 -13.85 14.34 5.69
C PHE A 177 -13.15 14.41 7.06
N LEU A 178 -12.15 15.27 7.16
CA LEU A 178 -11.40 15.49 8.40
C LEU A 178 -12.11 16.54 9.28
N GLY A 179 -11.95 16.45 10.60
CA GLY A 179 -12.47 17.40 11.58
C GLY A 179 -13.94 17.22 11.99
N ALA A 180 -14.72 16.40 11.27
CA ALA A 180 -16.07 16.00 11.65
C ALA A 180 -16.44 14.61 11.10
N GLU A 181 -17.49 14.02 11.65
CA GLU A 181 -17.95 12.68 11.26
C GLU A 181 -18.69 12.66 9.92
N ARG A 182 -19.19 13.81 9.45
CA ARG A 182 -19.82 13.98 8.14
C ARG A 182 -19.88 15.45 7.73
N ASP A 183 -20.25 15.68 6.49
CA ASP A 183 -20.64 16.99 5.99
C ASP A 183 -22.01 17.42 6.59
N TYR A 184 -22.10 18.67 7.05
CA TYR A 184 -23.29 19.34 7.60
C TYR A 184 -23.86 20.45 6.69
N SER A 185 -23.45 20.48 5.42
CA SER A 185 -23.99 21.38 4.41
C SER A 185 -25.49 21.13 4.21
N ALA A 186 -26.20 22.13 3.70
CA ALA A 186 -27.64 22.01 3.45
C ALA A 186 -27.97 20.86 2.46
N LEU A 187 -27.12 20.68 1.45
CA LEU A 187 -27.23 19.59 0.48
C LEU A 187 -27.13 18.22 1.19
N THR A 188 -26.17 18.08 2.10
CA THR A 188 -25.96 16.83 2.81
C THR A 188 -27.03 16.53 3.84
N GLU A 189 -27.55 17.54 4.55
CA GLU A 189 -28.69 17.33 5.46
C GLU A 189 -29.93 16.81 4.73
N GLU A 190 -30.20 17.32 3.52
CA GLU A 190 -31.31 16.85 2.70
C GLU A 190 -31.09 15.39 2.27
N GLU A 191 -29.90 15.04 1.82
CA GLU A 191 -29.58 13.67 1.38
C GLU A 191 -29.54 12.67 2.55
N PHE A 192 -29.00 13.06 3.70
CA PHE A 192 -28.94 12.22 4.90
C PHE A 192 -30.32 11.94 5.50
N ALA A 193 -31.30 12.81 5.26
CA ALA A 193 -32.70 12.58 5.65
C ALA A 193 -33.42 11.53 4.79
N LYS A 194 -32.87 11.16 3.62
CA LYS A 194 -33.44 10.13 2.75
C LYS A 194 -33.15 8.72 3.30
N PRO A 195 -33.93 7.71 2.88
CA PRO A 195 -33.62 6.31 3.18
C PRO A 195 -32.25 5.89 2.64
N VAL A 196 -31.68 4.85 3.22
CA VAL A 196 -30.44 4.25 2.71
C VAL A 196 -30.65 3.71 1.28
N PRO A 197 -29.61 3.72 0.43
CA PRO A 197 -29.63 3.01 -0.85
C PRO A 197 -29.96 1.52 -0.67
N GLU A 198 -30.77 0.96 -1.58
CA GLU A 198 -31.19 -0.45 -1.54
C GLU A 198 -29.99 -1.41 -1.49
N LYS A 199 -28.92 -1.10 -2.24
CA LYS A 199 -27.68 -1.89 -2.26
C LYS A 199 -27.05 -2.04 -0.88
N LEU A 200 -27.06 -0.99 -0.06
CA LEU A 200 -26.52 -1.03 1.30
C LEU A 200 -27.42 -1.81 2.25
N PHE A 201 -28.73 -1.64 2.13
CA PHE A 201 -29.67 -2.47 2.87
C PHE A 201 -29.45 -3.96 2.58
N LEU A 202 -29.30 -4.31 1.29
CA LEU A 202 -28.99 -5.67 0.85
C LEU A 202 -27.63 -6.16 1.35
N LEU A 203 -26.60 -5.31 1.36
CA LEU A 203 -25.28 -5.66 1.86
C LEU A 203 -25.32 -6.09 3.33
N GLU A 204 -26.03 -5.35 4.18
CA GLU A 204 -26.18 -5.69 5.60
C GLU A 204 -27.02 -6.96 5.82
N HIS A 205 -28.08 -7.15 5.03
CA HIS A 205 -29.01 -8.28 5.20
C HIS A 205 -28.62 -9.56 4.46
N LYS A 206 -27.60 -9.53 3.58
CA LYS A 206 -26.97 -10.74 3.02
C LYS A 206 -26.32 -11.61 4.11
N LYS A 207 -25.95 -11.03 5.25
CA LYS A 207 -25.46 -11.79 6.42
C LYS A 207 -26.55 -12.58 7.14
N ASP A 208 -27.82 -12.23 6.96
CA ASP A 208 -28.97 -12.81 7.68
C ASP A 208 -29.79 -13.83 6.88
N THR A 209 -29.40 -14.15 5.63
CA THR A 209 -30.23 -15.01 4.77
C THR A 209 -29.45 -16.10 4.06
N PHE A 210 -29.39 -17.27 4.70
CA PHE A 210 -29.45 -18.54 3.97
C PHE A 210 -30.74 -18.56 3.13
N GLY A 211 -30.66 -18.16 1.86
CA GLY A 211 -31.52 -18.69 0.80
C GLY A 211 -32.94 -18.13 0.64
N LYS A 212 -33.34 -17.05 1.32
CA LYS A 212 -34.58 -16.33 0.96
C LYS A 212 -34.26 -14.92 0.53
N LYS A 213 -34.33 -14.67 -0.79
CA LYS A 213 -34.46 -13.29 -1.32
C LYS A 213 -35.65 -12.67 -0.60
N ALA A 214 -35.37 -11.77 0.36
CA ALA A 214 -36.43 -10.97 0.94
C ALA A 214 -37.11 -10.21 -0.20
N ASP A 215 -38.43 -10.29 -0.28
CA ASP A 215 -39.20 -9.53 -1.25
C ASP A 215 -39.11 -8.04 -0.86
N ILE A 216 -38.15 -7.31 -1.43
CA ILE A 216 -37.86 -5.91 -1.10
C ILE A 216 -38.99 -4.99 -1.56
N LYS A 217 -39.84 -5.45 -2.50
CA LYS A 217 -40.89 -4.64 -3.13
C LYS A 217 -41.93 -4.08 -2.17
N GLU A 218 -42.06 -4.62 -0.96
CA GLU A 218 -43.03 -4.16 0.05
C GLU A 218 -42.39 -3.57 1.31
N ARG A 219 -41.05 -3.51 1.42
CA ARG A 219 -40.37 -2.97 2.61
C ARG A 219 -39.91 -1.53 2.38
N LYS A 220 -40.45 -0.62 3.20
CA LYS A 220 -39.90 0.73 3.39
C LYS A 220 -38.43 0.61 3.82
N LEU A 221 -37.51 1.15 3.01
CA LEU A 221 -36.09 1.18 3.36
C LEU A 221 -35.87 2.04 4.62
N PRO A 222 -34.99 1.61 5.55
CA PRO A 222 -34.69 2.39 6.75
C PRO A 222 -33.90 3.66 6.40
N SER A 223 -33.94 4.65 7.28
CA SER A 223 -32.99 5.77 7.29
C SER A 223 -31.57 5.30 7.65
N TRP A 224 -30.58 6.15 7.38
CA TRP A 224 -29.19 5.91 7.77
C TRP A 224 -29.03 5.64 9.27
N LYS A 225 -29.73 6.41 10.12
CA LYS A 225 -29.72 6.24 11.58
C LYS A 225 -30.34 4.93 12.03
N GLU A 226 -31.41 4.48 11.36
CA GLU A 226 -32.07 3.21 11.69
C GLU A 226 -31.19 2.00 11.32
N LEU A 227 -30.54 2.03 10.15
CA LEU A 227 -29.70 0.90 9.70
C LEU A 227 -28.35 0.85 10.43
N TYR A 228 -27.64 1.97 10.49
CA TYR A 228 -26.24 2.02 10.93
C TYR A 228 -26.02 2.57 12.34
N LYS A 229 -27.08 3.07 13.00
CA LYS A 229 -27.04 3.60 14.37
C LYS A 229 -25.93 4.66 14.52
N GLU A 230 -25.01 4.47 15.46
CA GLU A 230 -23.90 5.39 15.74
C GLU A 230 -22.93 5.55 14.56
N GLN A 231 -22.87 4.57 13.64
CA GLN A 231 -22.00 4.62 12.45
C GLN A 231 -22.65 5.34 11.26
N ALA A 232 -23.91 5.80 11.38
CA ALA A 232 -24.68 6.34 10.26
C ALA A 232 -23.98 7.48 9.53
N ALA A 233 -23.39 8.42 10.26
CA ALA A 233 -22.70 9.58 9.67
C ALA A 233 -21.52 9.16 8.80
N GLU A 234 -20.66 8.30 9.31
CA GLU A 234 -19.50 7.83 8.56
C GLU A 234 -19.90 6.93 7.38
N LYS A 235 -20.85 6.01 7.58
CA LYS A 235 -21.32 5.11 6.51
C LYS A 235 -21.95 5.88 5.36
N PHE A 236 -22.65 6.98 5.67
CA PHE A 236 -23.14 7.93 4.68
C PHE A 236 -21.98 8.55 3.88
N MET A 237 -20.96 9.08 4.56
CA MET A 237 -19.80 9.65 3.86
C MET A 237 -19.09 8.60 3.01
N ALA A 238 -18.86 7.39 3.53
CA ALA A 238 -18.20 6.31 2.80
C ALA A 238 -18.94 5.95 1.52
N TRP A 239 -20.27 5.88 1.57
CA TRP A 239 -21.08 5.62 0.39
C TRP A 239 -20.91 6.72 -0.68
N HIS A 240 -21.04 7.98 -0.28
CA HIS A 240 -21.03 9.08 -1.23
C HIS A 240 -19.63 9.36 -1.81
N TYR A 241 -18.57 9.26 -1.01
CA TYR A 241 -17.20 9.29 -1.53
C TYR A 241 -16.95 8.15 -2.51
N ALA A 242 -17.31 6.91 -2.15
CA ALA A 242 -17.12 5.77 -3.04
C ALA A 242 -17.92 5.89 -4.34
N CYS A 243 -19.14 6.46 -4.32
CA CYS A 243 -19.90 6.73 -5.55
C CYS A 243 -19.27 7.83 -6.41
N ALA A 244 -18.70 8.88 -5.82
CA ALA A 244 -17.99 9.91 -6.56
C ALA A 244 -16.73 9.34 -7.23
N VAL A 245 -15.94 8.55 -6.49
CA VAL A 245 -14.77 7.85 -7.03
C VAL A 245 -15.16 6.86 -8.11
N GLU A 246 -16.26 6.12 -7.96
CA GLU A 246 -16.77 5.24 -9.02
C GLU A 246 -17.03 6.00 -10.31
N LYS A 247 -17.62 7.20 -10.21
CA LYS A 247 -17.84 8.04 -11.39
C LYS A 247 -16.51 8.43 -12.05
N ILE A 248 -15.52 8.87 -11.28
CA ILE A 248 -14.20 9.28 -11.80
C ILE A 248 -13.47 8.08 -12.42
N ALA A 249 -13.31 7.00 -11.66
CA ALA A 249 -12.60 5.80 -12.07
C ALA A 249 -13.25 5.10 -13.28
N SER A 250 -14.58 4.96 -13.29
CA SER A 250 -15.28 4.29 -14.39
C SER A 250 -15.16 5.06 -15.71
N GLU A 251 -15.17 6.39 -15.68
CA GLU A 251 -14.98 7.21 -16.88
C GLU A 251 -13.51 7.15 -17.34
N GLY A 252 -12.54 7.17 -16.42
CA GLY A 252 -11.12 6.96 -16.76
C GLY A 252 -10.85 5.60 -17.40
N LYS A 253 -11.42 4.52 -16.84
CA LYS A 253 -11.27 3.15 -17.39
C LYS A 253 -11.85 2.98 -18.79
N LYS A 254 -12.86 3.76 -19.19
CA LYS A 254 -13.36 3.75 -20.58
C LYS A 254 -12.31 4.22 -21.58
N GLU A 255 -11.42 5.12 -21.16
CA GLU A 255 -10.33 5.60 -22.01
C GLU A 255 -9.13 4.65 -21.96
N TYR A 256 -8.66 4.29 -20.77
CA TYR A 256 -7.49 3.40 -20.63
C TYR A 256 -7.64 2.53 -19.38
N PRO A 257 -8.00 1.24 -19.50
CA PRO A 257 -8.38 0.40 -18.37
C PRO A 257 -7.15 -0.18 -17.64
N LEU A 258 -6.23 0.69 -17.21
CA LEU A 258 -5.19 0.31 -16.26
C LEU A 258 -5.80 -0.11 -14.92
N PRO A 259 -5.11 -0.94 -14.12
CA PRO A 259 -5.49 -1.20 -12.75
C PRO A 259 -5.55 0.11 -11.95
N MET A 260 -6.62 0.26 -11.18
CA MET A 260 -6.88 1.43 -10.35
C MET A 260 -7.06 1.03 -8.90
N TYR A 261 -6.52 1.83 -7.98
CA TYR A 261 -6.71 1.65 -6.55
C TYR A 261 -7.07 2.96 -5.85
N VAL A 262 -7.54 2.84 -4.62
CA VAL A 262 -7.64 3.96 -3.67
C VAL A 262 -6.83 3.63 -2.43
N ASN A 263 -6.13 4.61 -1.87
CA ASN A 263 -5.41 4.47 -0.61
C ASN A 263 -6.26 4.90 0.59
N ALA A 264 -5.80 4.57 1.79
CA ALA A 264 -6.56 4.68 3.01
C ALA A 264 -5.68 5.19 4.16
N TRP A 265 -5.90 6.45 4.53
CA TRP A 265 -5.50 6.95 5.84
C TRP A 265 -6.26 6.19 6.92
N LEU A 266 -5.52 5.36 7.66
CA LEU A 266 -6.06 4.45 8.67
C LEU A 266 -6.65 5.18 9.88
N ASN A 267 -7.69 4.58 10.48
CA ASN A 267 -8.21 5.04 11.76
C ASN A 267 -7.20 4.79 12.89
N GLN A 268 -7.00 5.80 13.73
CA GLN A 268 -6.08 5.76 14.88
C GLN A 268 -6.77 6.19 16.17
N PHE A 269 -6.11 6.02 17.32
CA PHE A 269 -6.64 6.43 18.61
C PHE A 269 -6.74 7.97 18.73
N PRO A 270 -7.85 8.52 19.27
CA PRO A 270 -9.10 7.83 19.54
C PRO A 270 -9.87 7.57 18.24
N ASP A 271 -10.35 6.34 18.06
CA ASP A 271 -11.07 5.90 16.86
C ASP A 271 -12.44 6.57 16.77
N ARG A 272 -12.45 7.79 16.23
CA ARG A 272 -13.64 8.60 15.99
C ARG A 272 -13.56 9.22 14.60
N PRO A 273 -14.60 9.07 13.75
CA PRO A 273 -14.60 9.68 12.43
C PRO A 273 -14.39 11.20 12.52
N GLY A 274 -13.56 11.74 11.64
CA GLY A 274 -13.08 13.13 11.70
C GLY A 274 -11.71 13.28 12.37
N ASN A 275 -11.25 12.31 13.19
CA ASN A 275 -9.85 12.24 13.61
C ASN A 275 -8.93 11.63 12.54
N TYR A 276 -9.54 10.86 11.65
CA TYR A 276 -9.06 10.43 10.34
C TYR A 276 -10.14 10.85 9.33
N PRO A 277 -9.85 10.87 8.02
CA PRO A 277 -10.81 11.22 6.99
C PRO A 277 -12.08 10.35 7.07
N SER A 278 -13.18 10.90 7.60
CA SER A 278 -14.44 10.20 7.75
C SER A 278 -14.99 9.78 6.40
N GLY A 279 -15.34 8.50 6.27
CA GLY A 279 -15.83 7.92 5.02
C GLY A 279 -14.73 7.31 4.16
N GLY A 280 -13.45 7.48 4.48
CA GLY A 280 -12.36 6.86 3.74
C GLY A 280 -12.42 5.33 3.68
N PRO A 281 -11.65 4.70 2.77
CA PRO A 281 -11.65 3.25 2.54
C PRO A 281 -10.91 2.45 3.63
N ILE A 282 -11.05 2.85 4.89
CA ILE A 282 -10.57 2.07 6.03
C ILE A 282 -11.25 0.71 6.11
N ALA A 283 -10.60 -0.27 6.76
CA ALA A 283 -11.04 -1.67 6.79
C ALA A 283 -12.54 -1.87 7.06
N ARG A 284 -13.10 -1.15 8.05
CA ARG A 284 -14.53 -1.27 8.40
C ARG A 284 -15.49 -0.71 7.35
N ASN A 285 -15.04 0.19 6.48
CA ASN A 285 -15.82 0.80 5.40
C ASN A 285 -15.68 0.04 4.07
N LEU A 286 -14.71 -0.86 3.95
CA LEU A 286 -14.47 -1.61 2.71
C LEU A 286 -15.69 -2.35 2.14
N PRO A 287 -16.61 -2.94 2.94
CA PRO A 287 -17.84 -3.51 2.38
C PRO A 287 -18.69 -2.48 1.61
N VAL A 288 -18.79 -1.25 2.11
CA VAL A 288 -19.52 -0.14 1.45
C VAL A 288 -18.78 0.28 0.19
N TRP A 289 -17.46 0.51 0.29
CA TRP A 289 -16.62 0.89 -0.84
C TRP A 289 -16.66 -0.13 -1.98
N LYS A 290 -16.53 -1.43 -1.67
CA LYS A 290 -16.67 -2.51 -2.66
C LYS A 290 -18.04 -2.54 -3.33
N GLU A 291 -19.09 -2.11 -2.65
CA GLU A 291 -20.44 -2.09 -3.22
C GLU A 291 -20.70 -0.88 -4.12
N ALA A 292 -20.12 0.27 -3.77
CA ALA A 292 -20.26 1.51 -4.51
C ALA A 292 -19.25 1.66 -5.67
N ALA A 293 -17.97 1.37 -5.42
CA ALA A 293 -16.85 1.57 -6.34
C ALA A 293 -16.41 0.25 -6.99
N LYS A 294 -17.13 -0.16 -8.04
CA LYS A 294 -16.90 -1.41 -8.78
C LYS A 294 -15.73 -1.32 -9.77
N SER A 295 -15.33 -0.12 -10.15
CA SER A 295 -14.23 0.14 -11.07
C SER A 295 -12.86 0.17 -10.39
N ILE A 296 -12.82 0.15 -9.05
CA ILE A 296 -11.59 0.07 -8.26
C ILE A 296 -11.17 -1.39 -8.05
N ASP A 297 -9.92 -1.72 -8.38
CA ASP A 297 -9.39 -3.08 -8.30
C ASP A 297 -8.82 -3.42 -6.92
N VAL A 298 -8.23 -2.44 -6.23
CA VAL A 298 -7.59 -2.61 -4.92
C VAL A 298 -7.95 -1.47 -3.98
N PHE A 299 -8.17 -1.81 -2.71
CA PHE A 299 -8.28 -0.84 -1.61
C PHE A 299 -7.05 -1.02 -0.74
N ALA A 300 -6.22 0.02 -0.65
CA ALA A 300 -4.85 -0.10 -0.20
C ALA A 300 -4.65 0.68 1.11
N PRO A 301 -4.02 0.09 2.15
CA PRO A 301 -3.73 0.81 3.39
C PRO A 301 -2.41 1.60 3.33
N ASP A 302 -2.43 2.81 3.87
CA ASP A 302 -1.21 3.60 4.12
C ASP A 302 -0.69 3.26 5.52
N ILE A 303 0.37 2.45 5.60
CA ILE A 303 0.77 1.79 6.84
C ILE A 303 1.88 2.58 7.54
N TYR A 304 1.48 3.61 8.28
CA TYR A 304 2.36 4.35 9.18
C TYR A 304 2.32 3.88 10.62
N VAL A 305 1.33 3.08 11.00
CA VAL A 305 1.17 2.54 12.37
C VAL A 305 2.14 1.38 12.64
N SER A 306 2.44 1.13 13.92
CA SER A 306 3.37 0.08 14.33
C SER A 306 2.84 -1.36 14.13
N ASP A 307 1.53 -1.56 14.23
CA ASP A 307 0.90 -2.90 14.09
C ASP A 307 0.69 -3.29 12.61
N PHE A 308 1.81 -3.49 11.91
CA PHE A 308 1.86 -3.84 10.49
C PHE A 308 1.11 -5.14 10.17
N ASP A 309 1.26 -6.17 11.01
CA ASP A 309 0.63 -7.50 10.86
C ASP A 309 -0.90 -7.38 10.85
N ARG A 310 -1.47 -6.63 11.80
CA ARG A 310 -2.91 -6.43 11.89
C ARG A 310 -3.46 -5.70 10.67
N VAL A 311 -2.81 -4.62 10.23
CA VAL A 311 -3.29 -3.85 9.08
C VAL A 311 -3.27 -4.69 7.81
N CYS A 312 -2.19 -5.43 7.55
CA CYS A 312 -2.11 -6.32 6.40
C CYS A 312 -3.27 -7.35 6.40
N LYS A 313 -3.61 -7.92 7.56
CA LYS A 313 -4.76 -8.84 7.72
C LYS A 313 -6.10 -8.17 7.44
N GLU A 314 -6.35 -7.01 8.02
CA GLU A 314 -7.60 -6.26 7.83
C GLU A 314 -7.92 -5.99 6.35
N TYR A 315 -6.88 -5.87 5.51
CA TYR A 315 -7.00 -5.62 4.07
C TYR A 315 -6.87 -6.87 3.18
N SER A 316 -6.44 -8.02 3.68
CA SER A 316 -6.21 -9.24 2.87
C SER A 316 -6.97 -10.49 3.30
N ASP A 317 -7.40 -10.62 4.56
CA ASP A 317 -7.94 -11.87 5.15
C ASP A 317 -9.23 -12.40 4.48
N ASP A 318 -10.03 -11.52 3.86
CA ASP A 318 -11.22 -11.91 3.09
C ASP A 318 -10.89 -12.29 1.63
N GLY A 319 -9.61 -12.53 1.34
CA GLY A 319 -9.11 -12.96 0.04
C GLY A 319 -9.01 -11.83 -0.99
N ARG A 320 -8.88 -10.57 -0.55
CA ARG A 320 -8.58 -9.40 -1.38
C ARG A 320 -7.11 -9.37 -1.81
N ALA A 321 -6.83 -8.65 -2.90
CA ALA A 321 -5.49 -8.18 -3.21
C ALA A 321 -5.03 -7.16 -2.15
N LEU A 322 -3.79 -7.29 -1.67
CA LEU A 322 -3.13 -6.30 -0.84
C LEU A 322 -2.15 -5.50 -1.70
N LEU A 323 -2.14 -4.18 -1.54
CA LEU A 323 -1.11 -3.28 -2.04
C LEU A 323 -0.73 -2.36 -0.89
N ILE A 324 0.56 -2.12 -0.65
CA ILE A 324 1.04 -1.18 0.37
C ILE A 324 1.71 -0.01 -0.37
N PRO A 325 0.95 1.03 -0.75
CA PRO A 325 1.41 2.15 -1.58
C PRO A 325 2.18 3.18 -0.75
N GLU A 326 1.87 3.27 0.55
CA GLU A 326 2.62 4.06 1.51
C GLU A 326 2.97 3.21 2.74
N ALA A 327 4.21 3.36 3.20
CA ALA A 327 4.74 2.73 4.41
C ALA A 327 5.67 3.69 5.15
N ARG A 328 5.91 3.38 6.43
CA ARG A 328 6.84 4.10 7.32
C ARG A 328 8.19 4.38 6.65
N ARG A 329 8.83 5.47 7.08
CA ARG A 329 10.15 5.92 6.61
C ARG A 329 11.32 5.38 7.43
N ASP A 330 11.02 4.84 8.60
CA ASP A 330 12.01 4.30 9.52
C ASP A 330 12.56 2.92 9.08
N THR A 331 13.58 2.45 9.82
CA THR A 331 14.28 1.20 9.52
C THR A 331 13.39 -0.04 9.62
N ILE A 332 12.23 0.04 10.28
CA ILE A 332 11.29 -1.09 10.37
C ILE A 332 10.76 -1.45 8.98
N SER A 333 10.56 -0.46 8.09
CA SER A 333 10.12 -0.72 6.70
C SER A 333 11.07 -1.64 5.93
N ALA A 334 12.38 -1.55 6.18
CA ALA A 334 13.36 -2.44 5.56
C ALA A 334 13.17 -3.91 5.99
N SER A 335 12.60 -4.17 7.18
CA SER A 335 12.25 -5.53 7.62
C SER A 335 10.84 -5.95 7.21
N ASN A 336 9.87 -5.02 7.18
CA ASN A 336 8.46 -5.32 6.88
C ASN A 336 8.21 -5.79 5.45
N VAL A 337 9.10 -5.44 4.50
CA VAL A 337 8.99 -5.90 3.12
C VAL A 337 8.97 -7.43 3.00
N PHE A 338 9.70 -8.17 3.85
CA PHE A 338 9.73 -9.63 3.80
C PHE A 338 8.37 -10.27 4.13
N PRO A 339 7.76 -10.02 5.31
CA PRO A 339 6.44 -10.55 5.62
C PRO A 339 5.35 -10.00 4.69
N ALA A 340 5.47 -8.79 4.16
CA ALA A 340 4.53 -8.25 3.17
C ALA A 340 4.37 -9.19 1.95
N PHE A 341 5.48 -9.72 1.43
CA PHE A 341 5.43 -10.70 0.33
C PHE A 341 5.23 -12.14 0.82
N ALA A 342 5.89 -12.55 1.91
CA ALA A 342 5.89 -13.94 2.37
C ALA A 342 4.56 -14.39 3.01
N LEU A 343 3.94 -13.52 3.82
CA LEU A 343 2.70 -13.82 4.54
C LEU A 343 1.47 -13.31 3.80
N TYR A 344 1.56 -12.10 3.23
CA TYR A 344 0.40 -11.38 2.71
C TYR A 344 0.34 -11.33 1.18
N HIS A 345 1.39 -11.80 0.51
CA HIS A 345 1.47 -11.83 -0.95
C HIS A 345 1.10 -10.48 -1.60
N THR A 346 1.58 -9.38 -1.02
CA THR A 346 1.29 -8.03 -1.51
C THR A 346 1.66 -7.88 -2.99
N LEU A 347 0.88 -7.07 -3.70
CA LEU A 347 1.16 -6.66 -5.08
C LEU A 347 2.39 -5.75 -5.15
N GLY A 348 2.65 -4.99 -4.09
CA GLY A 348 3.84 -4.16 -3.94
C GLY A 348 3.99 -3.55 -2.55
N PHE A 349 5.16 -2.98 -2.31
CA PHE A 349 5.54 -2.33 -1.07
C PHE A 349 6.28 -1.03 -1.40
N SER A 350 5.85 0.09 -0.81
CA SER A 350 6.33 1.43 -1.16
C SER A 350 6.41 2.32 0.09
N PRO A 351 7.62 2.54 0.64
CA PRO A 351 7.84 3.58 1.64
C PRO A 351 7.70 4.98 1.05
N PHE A 352 7.16 5.91 1.83
CA PHE A 352 6.92 7.31 1.41
C PHE A 352 8.17 8.20 1.55
N GLY A 353 8.29 9.23 0.70
CA GLY A 353 9.43 10.17 0.69
C GLY A 353 10.76 9.47 0.38
N ILE A 354 10.73 8.55 -0.59
CA ILE A 354 11.83 7.63 -0.89
C ILE A 354 13.13 8.34 -1.30
N GLU A 355 13.03 9.55 -1.87
CA GLU A 355 14.19 10.35 -2.28
C GLU A 355 15.05 10.84 -1.11
N ASP A 356 14.55 10.75 0.13
CA ASP A 356 15.33 11.10 1.31
C ASP A 356 16.20 9.93 1.82
N PHE A 357 15.95 8.68 1.40
CA PHE A 357 16.46 7.50 2.11
C PHE A 357 17.98 7.30 2.03
N LEU A 358 18.65 7.91 1.05
CA LEU A 358 20.11 7.92 0.90
C LEU A 358 20.76 9.26 1.29
N THR A 359 19.96 10.21 1.79
CA THR A 359 20.43 11.52 2.25
C THR A 359 21.22 11.38 3.56
N ASP A 360 22.20 12.27 3.78
CA ASP A 360 22.99 12.25 5.00
C ASP A 360 22.12 12.65 6.21
N PRO A 361 22.11 11.87 7.31
CA PRO A 361 21.34 12.17 8.52
C PRO A 361 21.58 13.57 9.11
N GLU A 362 22.74 14.19 8.90
CA GLU A 362 23.00 15.58 9.35
C GLU A 362 22.18 16.59 8.53
N SER A 363 22.02 16.35 7.23
CA SER A 363 21.23 17.23 6.35
C SER A 363 19.71 17.06 6.51
N GLU A 364 19.24 15.91 7.00
CA GLU A 364 17.81 15.71 7.31
C GLU A 364 17.34 16.52 8.52
N ARG A 365 18.18 16.64 9.56
CA ARG A 365 17.86 17.36 10.81
C ARG A 365 17.68 18.87 10.60
N GLU A 366 18.26 19.44 9.55
CA GLU A 366 18.10 20.85 9.20
C GLU A 366 16.76 21.13 8.49
N ASN A 367 16.16 20.11 7.85
CA ASN A 367 14.89 20.22 7.11
C ASN A 367 13.65 19.81 7.93
N SER A 368 13.81 19.13 9.07
CA SER A 368 12.71 18.54 9.84
C SER A 368 11.83 19.53 10.63
N GLY A 369 12.17 20.82 10.66
CA GLY A 369 11.43 21.84 11.44
C GLY A 369 10.02 22.15 10.93
N SER A 370 9.76 21.95 9.63
CA SER A 370 8.42 22.11 9.03
C SER A 370 7.52 20.89 9.19
N ASP A 371 8.11 19.70 9.30
CA ASP A 371 7.40 18.43 9.28
C ASP A 371 6.68 18.15 10.60
N GLN A 372 7.23 18.62 11.73
CA GLN A 372 6.65 18.34 13.05
C GLN A 372 5.24 18.91 13.22
N GLN A 373 4.96 20.11 12.72
CA GLN A 373 3.60 20.69 12.76
C GLN A 373 2.60 19.98 11.83
N VAL A 374 3.09 19.41 10.72
CA VAL A 374 2.27 18.61 9.80
C VAL A 374 1.97 17.25 10.44
N LEU A 375 2.98 16.56 10.96
CA LEU A 375 2.84 15.26 11.63
C LEU A 375 1.91 15.32 12.84
N GLU A 376 2.00 16.37 13.66
CA GLU A 376 1.07 16.62 14.77
C GLU A 376 -0.38 16.80 14.29
N LYS A 377 -0.60 17.57 13.21
CA LYS A 377 -1.94 17.74 12.61
C LYS A 377 -2.49 16.44 12.05
N LEU A 378 -1.63 15.62 11.43
CA LEU A 378 -1.99 14.33 10.86
C LEU A 378 -2.04 13.20 11.93
N LYS A 379 -1.70 13.50 13.20
CA LYS A 379 -1.64 12.52 14.31
C LYS A 379 -0.80 11.28 13.97
N ILE A 380 0.28 11.50 13.22
CA ILE A 380 1.21 10.45 12.83
C ILE A 380 2.32 10.37 13.88
N ASP A 381 2.73 9.15 14.21
CA ASP A 381 3.91 8.89 15.03
C ASP A 381 5.16 9.49 14.37
N GLU A 382 5.79 10.47 15.00
CA GLU A 382 6.99 11.17 14.48
C GLU A 382 8.12 10.20 14.12
N MET A 383 8.23 9.10 14.86
CA MET A 383 9.21 8.05 14.57
C MET A 383 8.98 7.38 13.22
N ALA A 384 7.72 7.27 12.78
CA ALA A 384 7.33 6.68 11.51
C ALA A 384 7.85 7.49 10.31
N PHE A 385 8.23 8.74 10.51
CA PHE A 385 8.65 9.67 9.46
C PHE A 385 10.14 10.00 9.48
N THR A 386 10.92 9.34 10.34
CA THR A 386 12.38 9.57 10.47
C THR A 386 13.18 8.62 9.56
N CYS A 387 14.00 9.17 8.67
CA CYS A 387 14.88 8.41 7.77
C CYS A 387 16.28 8.15 8.38
N ASN A 388 16.38 7.48 9.53
CA ASN A 388 17.68 7.29 10.19
C ASN A 388 18.53 6.16 9.55
N GLY A 389 19.10 6.41 8.37
CA GLY A 389 19.91 5.42 7.64
C GLY A 389 19.08 4.30 7.00
N THR A 390 17.77 4.50 6.84
CA THR A 390 16.83 3.50 6.31
C THR A 390 17.23 2.97 4.93
N GLY A 391 17.70 3.83 4.03
CA GLY A 391 18.06 3.42 2.67
C GLY A 391 19.18 2.40 2.61
N LYS A 392 20.10 2.39 3.58
CA LYS A 392 21.14 1.35 3.69
C LYS A 392 20.51 -0.05 3.82
N TYR A 393 19.47 -0.17 4.64
CA TYR A 393 18.81 -1.44 4.90
C TYR A 393 17.81 -1.78 3.79
N LEU A 394 16.99 -0.81 3.38
CA LEU A 394 15.94 -1.03 2.39
C LEU A 394 16.50 -1.53 1.07
N LYS A 395 17.60 -0.91 0.57
CA LYS A 395 18.23 -1.32 -0.67
C LYS A 395 18.65 -2.79 -0.65
N LYS A 396 19.12 -3.27 0.52
CA LYS A 396 19.57 -4.66 0.68
C LYS A 396 18.39 -5.62 0.74
N SER A 397 17.30 -5.23 1.39
CA SER A 397 16.07 -6.02 1.38
C SER A 397 15.48 -6.17 -0.03
N TYR A 398 15.48 -5.09 -0.81
CA TYR A 398 14.99 -5.10 -2.19
C TYR A 398 15.90 -5.93 -3.10
N GLU A 399 17.22 -5.77 -2.99
CA GLU A 399 18.21 -6.61 -3.68
C GLU A 399 17.98 -8.10 -3.40
N LEU A 400 17.79 -8.47 -2.12
CA LEU A 400 17.53 -9.86 -1.74
C LEU A 400 16.22 -10.40 -2.32
N LEU A 401 15.12 -9.64 -2.22
CA LEU A 401 13.82 -10.05 -2.76
C LEU A 401 13.86 -10.22 -4.28
N GLU A 402 14.49 -9.28 -4.99
CA GLU A 402 14.69 -9.37 -6.43
C GLU A 402 15.52 -10.61 -6.80
N SER A 403 16.57 -10.91 -6.03
CA SER A 403 17.44 -12.08 -6.28
C SER A 403 16.72 -13.43 -6.13
N VAL A 404 15.69 -13.51 -5.27
CA VAL A 404 14.91 -14.74 -5.01
C VAL A 404 13.56 -14.77 -5.70
N LYS A 405 13.21 -13.75 -6.52
CA LYS A 405 11.87 -13.57 -7.08
C LYS A 405 11.34 -14.79 -7.84
N ASP A 406 12.19 -15.48 -8.60
CA ASP A 406 11.80 -16.64 -9.39
C ASP A 406 11.39 -17.82 -8.48
N LEU A 407 12.11 -18.02 -7.36
CA LEU A 407 11.76 -19.03 -6.36
C LEU A 407 10.49 -18.63 -5.62
N TYR A 408 10.36 -17.35 -5.25
CA TYR A 408 9.15 -16.83 -4.63
C TYR A 408 7.93 -17.07 -5.52
N PHE A 409 7.94 -16.65 -6.80
CA PHE A 409 6.80 -16.88 -7.71
C PHE A 409 6.56 -18.37 -8.01
N LYS A 410 7.60 -19.21 -7.98
CA LYS A 410 7.46 -20.66 -8.16
C LYS A 410 6.71 -21.31 -6.99
N TYR A 411 6.99 -20.89 -5.76
CA TYR A 411 6.54 -21.58 -4.54
C TYR A 411 5.50 -20.82 -3.70
N ARG A 412 5.24 -19.53 -3.94
CA ARG A 412 4.27 -18.75 -3.15
C ARG A 412 2.87 -19.39 -3.19
N GLY A 413 2.14 -19.26 -2.09
CA GLY A 413 0.86 -19.94 -1.91
C GLY A 413 0.96 -21.46 -1.67
N THR A 414 2.18 -22.00 -1.55
CA THR A 414 2.42 -23.38 -1.08
C THR A 414 3.03 -23.36 0.32
N ASP A 415 3.15 -24.53 0.96
CA ASP A 415 3.81 -24.65 2.26
C ASP A 415 5.32 -24.33 2.22
N SER A 416 5.94 -24.30 1.04
CA SER A 416 7.37 -24.04 0.86
C SER A 416 7.77 -22.56 1.00
N VAL A 417 6.81 -21.65 1.17
CA VAL A 417 7.09 -20.25 1.52
C VAL A 417 6.49 -19.97 2.89
N LYS A 418 7.32 -19.54 3.83
CA LYS A 418 6.88 -19.07 5.15
C LYS A 418 7.41 -17.65 5.37
N GLY A 419 6.74 -16.89 6.23
CA GLY A 419 7.23 -15.59 6.70
C GLY A 419 7.11 -15.48 8.21
N TYR A 420 7.77 -14.49 8.77
CA TYR A 420 7.64 -14.14 10.18
C TYR A 420 7.85 -12.65 10.40
N ILE A 421 7.28 -12.14 11.48
CA ILE A 421 7.41 -10.76 11.94
C ILE A 421 7.21 -10.73 13.45
N GLN A 422 8.05 -9.97 14.16
CA GLN A 422 7.83 -9.60 15.55
C GLN A 422 6.74 -8.53 15.61
N LYS A 423 5.61 -8.84 16.23
CA LYS A 423 4.43 -7.97 16.26
C LYS A 423 4.43 -6.96 17.40
N SER A 424 5.19 -7.25 18.45
CA SER A 424 5.40 -6.35 19.57
C SER A 424 6.76 -6.59 20.21
N GLU A 425 7.28 -5.57 20.91
CA GLU A 425 8.53 -5.66 21.68
C GLU A 425 8.51 -6.74 22.77
N HIS A 426 7.34 -7.23 23.16
CA HIS A 426 7.16 -8.28 24.15
C HIS A 426 7.25 -9.70 23.57
N GLU A 427 7.10 -9.85 22.26
CA GLU A 427 7.29 -11.15 21.61
C GLU A 427 8.78 -11.52 21.59
N ARG A 428 9.09 -12.71 22.11
CA ARG A 428 10.47 -13.22 22.18
C ARG A 428 10.89 -14.02 20.95
N GLY A 429 9.94 -14.48 20.14
CA GLY A 429 10.20 -15.37 19.04
C GLY A 429 8.97 -16.13 18.57
N THR A 430 9.18 -17.00 17.59
CA THR A 430 8.15 -17.89 17.03
C THR A 430 8.71 -19.26 16.67
N LEU A 431 7.84 -20.25 16.55
CA LEU A 431 8.18 -21.56 16.01
C LEU A 431 7.51 -21.72 14.64
N LEU A 432 8.30 -21.97 13.61
CA LEU A 432 7.81 -22.28 12.27
C LEU A 432 8.02 -23.75 11.95
N ARG A 433 6.96 -24.40 11.46
CA ARG A 433 7.04 -25.78 10.98
C ARG A 433 7.34 -25.79 9.48
N LEU A 434 8.45 -26.44 9.13
CA LEU A 434 8.84 -26.74 7.75
C LEU A 434 8.56 -28.22 7.44
N ALA A 435 8.83 -28.66 6.21
CA ALA A 435 8.55 -30.03 5.79
C ALA A 435 9.33 -31.08 6.63
N GLY A 436 10.63 -30.86 6.83
CA GLY A 436 11.52 -31.80 7.52
C GLY A 436 11.95 -31.40 8.93
N CYS A 437 11.62 -30.18 9.39
CA CYS A 437 12.08 -29.64 10.68
C CYS A 437 11.12 -28.63 11.30
N GLU A 438 11.42 -28.20 12.52
CA GLU A 438 10.90 -26.97 13.11
C GLU A 438 12.05 -25.94 13.22
N LEU A 439 11.73 -24.67 13.00
CA LEU A 439 12.62 -23.54 13.25
C LEU A 439 12.15 -22.78 14.47
N GLU A 440 12.99 -22.73 15.50
CA GLU A 440 12.89 -21.76 16.58
C GLU A 440 13.57 -20.46 16.15
N LEU A 441 12.76 -19.41 16.01
CA LEU A 441 13.22 -18.08 15.65
C LEU A 441 13.11 -17.18 16.87
N THR A 442 14.24 -16.72 17.40
CA THR A 442 14.27 -15.80 18.55
C THR A 442 14.52 -14.38 18.08
N TYR A 443 13.67 -13.45 18.51
CA TYR A 443 13.72 -12.04 18.12
C TYR A 443 14.76 -11.30 18.96
N ARG A 444 15.74 -10.68 18.29
CA ARG A 444 16.86 -10.02 18.95
C ARG A 444 16.44 -8.64 19.44
N LYS A 445 16.99 -8.23 20.58
CA LYS A 445 16.96 -6.82 20.96
C LYS A 445 17.83 -6.02 20.00
N HIS A 446 17.28 -4.92 19.51
CA HIS A 446 17.89 -4.02 18.55
C HIS A 446 17.48 -2.57 18.90
N PRO A 447 18.32 -1.57 18.61
CA PRO A 447 17.92 -0.17 18.73
C PRO A 447 16.90 0.20 17.65
N LEU A 448 16.18 1.31 17.87
CA LEU A 448 15.19 1.85 16.92
C LEU A 448 15.79 2.33 15.58
N SER A 449 17.11 2.45 15.51
CA SER A 449 17.87 2.77 14.29
C SER A 449 18.24 1.54 13.46
N GLU A 450 17.76 0.36 13.84
CA GLU A 450 17.95 -0.89 13.10
C GLU A 450 16.60 -1.46 12.65
N PRO A 451 16.59 -2.32 11.62
CA PRO A 451 15.36 -2.98 11.20
C PRO A 451 14.78 -3.91 12.27
N GLY A 452 13.48 -4.16 12.18
CA GLY A 452 12.77 -5.09 13.06
C GLY A 452 13.17 -6.55 12.84
N CYS A 453 12.62 -7.45 13.66
CA CYS A 453 12.81 -8.88 13.50
C CYS A 453 11.74 -9.45 12.54
N ALA A 454 12.08 -9.58 11.26
CA ALA A 454 11.17 -10.12 10.25
C ALA A 454 11.94 -10.81 9.12
N GLY A 455 11.27 -11.69 8.37
CA GLY A 455 11.91 -12.43 7.29
C GLY A 455 11.00 -13.39 6.51
N MET A 456 11.62 -14.09 5.57
CA MET A 456 11.03 -15.08 4.67
C MET A 456 11.87 -16.35 4.66
N ILE A 457 11.20 -17.50 4.58
CA ILE A 457 11.80 -18.83 4.39
C ILE A 457 11.32 -19.41 3.06
N LEU A 458 12.25 -19.98 2.29
CA LEU A 458 12.00 -20.67 1.03
C LEU A 458 12.57 -22.10 1.10
N GLU A 459 11.71 -23.11 0.99
CA GLU A 459 12.13 -24.53 0.95
C GLU A 459 12.37 -24.98 -0.51
N ASP A 460 13.56 -25.50 -0.82
CA ASP A 460 13.80 -26.24 -2.08
C ASP A 460 13.64 -27.75 -1.92
N SER A 461 13.80 -28.29 -0.71
CA SER A 461 13.62 -29.72 -0.44
C SER A 461 13.23 -29.95 1.02
N GLU A 462 12.87 -31.19 1.38
CA GLU A 462 12.60 -31.58 2.77
C GLU A 462 13.78 -31.33 3.72
N ASN A 463 15.01 -31.23 3.20
CA ASN A 463 16.24 -31.17 4.00
C ASN A 463 17.06 -29.89 3.77
N SER A 464 16.49 -28.90 3.09
CA SER A 464 17.16 -27.63 2.84
C SER A 464 16.20 -26.47 2.64
N PHE A 465 16.63 -25.29 3.09
CA PHE A 465 15.89 -24.06 2.92
C PHE A 465 16.84 -22.86 2.87
N TRP A 466 16.34 -21.75 2.33
CA TRP A 466 16.91 -20.43 2.55
C TRP A 466 16.07 -19.66 3.55
N ILE A 467 16.72 -18.87 4.38
CA ILE A 467 16.10 -17.88 5.26
C ILE A 467 16.75 -16.53 5.00
N LEU A 468 15.91 -15.52 4.79
CA LEU A 468 16.33 -14.13 4.57
C LEU A 468 15.54 -13.20 5.47
N GLY A 469 16.17 -12.14 5.96
CA GLY A 469 15.55 -11.21 6.90
C GLY A 469 16.53 -10.49 7.81
N CYS A 470 16.02 -9.98 8.92
CA CYS A 470 16.76 -9.15 9.87
C CYS A 470 16.62 -9.65 11.31
N ASN A 471 17.65 -9.37 12.12
CA ASN A 471 17.63 -9.37 13.59
C ASN A 471 17.01 -10.61 14.26
N THR A 472 17.24 -11.79 13.70
CA THR A 472 16.61 -13.04 14.16
C THR A 472 17.65 -14.13 14.39
N GLU A 473 17.63 -14.75 15.57
CA GLU A 473 18.41 -15.97 15.85
C GLU A 473 17.64 -17.20 15.40
N ILE A 474 18.37 -18.19 14.88
CA ILE A 474 17.79 -19.35 14.18
C ILE A 474 18.30 -20.61 14.86
N ARG A 475 17.39 -21.44 15.34
CA ARG A 475 17.71 -22.77 15.83
C ARG A 475 16.89 -23.82 15.11
N LEU A 476 17.59 -24.80 14.54
CA LEU A 476 17.00 -25.96 13.88
C LEU A 476 16.59 -26.99 14.94
N LEU A 477 15.34 -27.41 14.90
CA LEU A 477 14.75 -28.41 15.79
C LEU A 477 14.20 -29.58 15.00
N ALA A 478 14.33 -30.79 15.54
CA ALA A 478 13.65 -31.95 15.00
C ALA A 478 12.12 -31.76 15.06
N PRO A 479 11.35 -32.34 14.12
CA PRO A 479 9.91 -32.26 14.16
C PRO A 479 9.35 -32.73 15.51
N ARG A 480 8.45 -31.93 16.11
CA ARG A 480 7.85 -32.24 17.41
C ARG A 480 7.20 -33.62 17.41
N GLY A 481 7.43 -34.38 18.49
CA GLY A 481 6.87 -35.71 18.67
C GLY A 481 7.55 -36.81 17.84
N THR A 482 8.74 -36.54 17.29
CA THR A 482 9.57 -37.54 16.62
C THR A 482 10.82 -37.85 17.45
N GLU A 483 11.35 -39.07 17.30
CA GLU A 483 12.66 -39.46 17.85
C GLU A 483 13.82 -39.09 16.91
N LYS A 484 13.50 -38.43 15.79
CA LYS A 484 14.49 -38.01 14.80
C LYS A 484 15.48 -37.03 15.41
N HIS A 485 16.75 -37.19 15.07
CA HIS A 485 17.78 -36.22 15.32
C HIS A 485 18.14 -35.49 14.02
N LEU A 486 18.32 -34.18 14.06
CA LEU A 486 18.78 -33.41 12.90
C LEU A 486 20.29 -33.20 12.96
N THR A 487 20.99 -33.71 11.95
CA THR A 487 22.39 -33.37 11.70
C THR A 487 22.45 -32.19 10.75
N LEU A 488 22.84 -31.02 11.24
CA LEU A 488 23.12 -29.86 10.40
C LEU A 488 24.34 -30.15 9.52
N LEU A 489 24.17 -30.16 8.20
CA LEU A 489 25.24 -30.44 7.23
C LEU A 489 26.05 -29.18 6.91
N SER A 490 25.36 -28.06 6.69
CA SER A 490 26.01 -26.77 6.40
C SER A 490 25.09 -25.59 6.66
N ILE A 491 25.69 -24.46 7.05
CA ILE A 491 25.10 -23.13 6.95
C ILE A 491 25.95 -22.35 5.96
N GLU A 492 25.36 -21.88 4.89
CA GLU A 492 26.04 -21.17 3.82
C GLU A 492 25.55 -19.72 3.80
N GLN A 493 26.49 -18.77 3.79
CA GLN A 493 26.20 -17.38 3.40
C GLN A 493 26.51 -17.21 1.92
N GLY A 494 25.70 -16.42 1.22
CA GLY A 494 25.86 -16.21 -0.21
C GLY A 494 24.76 -15.34 -0.79
N PHE A 495 24.58 -15.43 -2.11
CA PHE A 495 23.60 -14.65 -2.86
C PHE A 495 23.02 -15.47 -4.01
N PHE A 496 21.94 -14.97 -4.60
CA PHE A 496 21.41 -15.49 -5.86
C PHE A 496 21.90 -14.64 -7.02
N GLU A 497 22.35 -15.29 -8.08
CA GLU A 497 22.68 -14.67 -9.36
C GLU A 497 22.07 -15.50 -10.48
N ASN A 498 21.27 -14.88 -11.35
CA ASN A 498 20.57 -15.55 -12.46
C ASN A 498 19.78 -16.80 -12.01
N GLY A 499 19.10 -16.72 -10.86
CA GLY A 499 18.29 -17.79 -10.28
C GLY A 499 19.08 -18.96 -9.69
N ARG A 500 20.42 -18.83 -9.56
CA ARG A 500 21.28 -19.87 -8.98
C ARG A 500 21.87 -19.38 -7.67
N TRP A 501 22.03 -20.30 -6.71
CA TRP A 501 22.67 -20.01 -5.43
C TRP A 501 24.20 -20.03 -5.56
N HIS A 502 24.83 -18.91 -5.20
CA HIS A 502 26.28 -18.75 -5.13
C HIS A 502 26.69 -18.65 -3.67
N ARG A 503 27.34 -19.71 -3.18
CA ARG A 503 27.90 -19.73 -1.82
C ARG A 503 29.18 -18.91 -1.79
N GLU A 504 29.23 -17.93 -0.90
CA GLU A 504 30.45 -17.18 -0.59
C GLU A 504 31.28 -17.89 0.49
N ARG A 505 30.65 -18.20 1.62
CA ARG A 505 31.32 -18.88 2.75
C ARG A 505 30.42 -19.88 3.46
N ILE A 506 31.07 -20.79 4.18
CA ILE A 506 30.41 -21.74 5.09
C ILE A 506 30.62 -21.23 6.51
N LEU A 507 29.53 -21.06 7.26
CA LEU A 507 29.57 -20.72 8.68
C LEU A 507 29.68 -22.02 9.49
N ASN A 508 30.72 -22.11 10.32
CA ASN A 508 31.01 -23.31 11.12
C ASN A 508 31.79 -22.92 12.38
N GLY A 509 32.01 -23.85 13.32
CA GLY A 509 32.63 -23.50 14.59
C GLY A 509 31.66 -22.70 15.48
N ASP A 510 32.12 -21.57 16.03
CA ASP A 510 31.34 -20.73 16.94
C ASP A 510 30.08 -20.16 16.26
N GLU A 511 30.18 -19.82 14.97
CA GLU A 511 29.07 -19.33 14.16
C GLU A 511 27.94 -20.36 14.00
N ARG A 512 28.25 -21.65 14.16
CA ARG A 512 27.24 -22.73 14.11
C ARG A 512 26.37 -22.76 15.36
N TYR A 513 26.91 -22.34 16.51
CA TYR A 513 26.18 -22.25 17.77
C TYR A 513 25.37 -20.95 17.89
N HIS A 514 25.68 -19.95 17.06
CA HIS A 514 25.04 -18.63 17.02
C HIS A 514 24.50 -18.28 15.64
N SER A 515 23.79 -19.20 15.01
CA SER A 515 23.18 -18.98 13.70
C SER A 515 22.15 -17.85 13.78
N ARG A 516 22.38 -16.74 13.08
CA ARG A 516 21.55 -15.53 13.18
C ARG A 516 21.62 -14.69 11.92
N LEU A 517 20.60 -13.85 11.74
CA LEU A 517 20.57 -12.74 10.81
C LEU A 517 20.95 -11.45 11.54
N GLY A 518 21.80 -10.63 10.91
CA GLY A 518 22.19 -9.32 11.38
C GLY A 518 21.10 -8.25 11.23
N ALA A 519 21.44 -7.00 11.57
CA ALA A 519 20.58 -5.85 11.29
C ALA A 519 20.50 -5.55 9.79
N GLU A 520 21.64 -5.68 9.10
CA GLU A 520 21.66 -5.66 7.65
C GLU A 520 20.95 -6.90 7.10
N PRO A 521 20.01 -6.76 6.16
CA PRO A 521 19.31 -7.91 5.59
C PRO A 521 20.29 -8.88 4.94
N GLU A 522 20.16 -10.15 5.30
CA GLU A 522 21.04 -11.22 4.83
C GLU A 522 20.22 -12.43 4.39
N ILE A 523 20.85 -13.33 3.63
CA ILE A 523 20.31 -14.64 3.29
C ILE A 523 21.28 -15.75 3.70
N LEU A 524 20.75 -16.77 4.36
CA LEU A 524 21.48 -17.98 4.75
C LEU A 524 20.80 -19.20 4.15
N ARG A 525 21.60 -20.16 3.71
CA ARG A 525 21.12 -21.48 3.27
C ARG A 525 21.47 -22.53 4.32
N PHE A 526 20.46 -23.26 4.78
CA PHE A 526 20.62 -24.39 5.68
C PHE A 526 20.46 -25.69 4.89
N LYS A 527 21.36 -26.65 5.15
CA LYS A 527 21.23 -28.03 4.70
C LYS A 527 21.38 -28.92 5.91
N TYR A 528 20.50 -29.90 6.05
CA TYR A 528 20.51 -30.81 7.19
C TYR A 528 20.12 -32.21 6.74
N LYS A 529 20.17 -33.17 7.66
CA LYS A 529 19.70 -34.53 7.45
C LYS A 529 19.02 -35.03 8.71
N ALA A 530 17.84 -35.60 8.57
CA ALA A 530 17.23 -36.40 9.63
C ALA A 530 17.97 -37.74 9.78
N VAL A 531 18.30 -38.08 11.01
CA VAL A 531 18.90 -39.35 11.42
C VAL A 531 17.91 -39.99 12.39
N GLU A 532 17.67 -41.29 12.20
CA GLU A 532 16.87 -42.10 13.10
C GLU A 532 17.61 -42.41 14.40
#